data_AF-A0A4Y9ER71-F1
#
_entry.id   AF-A0A4Y9ER71-F1
#
_cell.length_a   1.000
_cell.length_b   1.000
_cell.length_c   1.000
_cell.angle_alpha   90.00
_cell.angle_beta   90.00
_cell.angle_gamma   90.00
#
_symmetry.space_group_name_H-M   'P 1'
#
loop_
_entity.id
_entity.type
_entity.pdbx_description
1 polymer ?
#
loop_
_entity_poly.entity_id
_entity_poly.type
_entity_poly.pdbx_seq_one_letter_code
_entity_poly.pdbx_strand_id
1 'polypeptide(L)'
;MPTDLDKLLGLGGSADASDLAAVRPAAAQLPPQVLSFLRMKGARIIVCRGSITDHAKDLKGVQPRGWPAGMTWDIVPGVYLPNRKQVVVATLPMPGGRRLPVRGEGHGSFNLLLHETMHGHDFLKNHRLLGASKFVAARTADFAKLGSYEQQAGDAGLQETYAESAARAFGRDTTLPAAWPQLAKFWALLDPGQLQLAPETIEEAPPRRRIKSRRATPVGTAQVHHDGSIELNLRADAGDGAIGHALVTIKPGSARYGEIASHLTGAPQGLVPQALAPSGPMVVKPF
;
A
#
# COMPACT_ATOMS: atom_id res chain seq x y z
N MET A 1 -6.37 -5.39 -31.60
CA MET A 1 -5.68 -6.38 -30.73
C MET A 1 -5.73 -5.88 -29.30
N PRO A 2 -6.05 -6.71 -28.29
CA PRO A 2 -6.09 -6.29 -26.89
C PRO A 2 -4.69 -5.85 -26.41
N THR A 3 -4.62 -4.73 -25.69
CA THR A 3 -3.38 -4.22 -25.09
C THR A 3 -2.93 -5.10 -23.92
N ASP A 4 -1.69 -4.94 -23.44
CA ASP A 4 -1.24 -5.63 -22.22
C ASP A 4 -2.08 -5.25 -20.99
N LEU A 5 -2.53 -4.00 -20.93
CA LEU A 5 -3.45 -3.53 -19.90
C LEU A 5 -4.80 -4.27 -19.95
N ASP A 6 -5.36 -4.48 -21.14
CA ASP A 6 -6.63 -5.21 -21.31
C ASP A 6 -6.53 -6.66 -20.83
N LYS A 7 -5.35 -7.27 -20.97
CA LYS A 7 -5.10 -8.64 -20.52
C LYS A 7 -4.86 -8.74 -19.02
N LEU A 8 -4.38 -7.67 -18.38
CA LEU A 8 -4.13 -7.62 -16.95
C LEU A 8 -5.40 -7.39 -16.14
N LEU A 9 -6.24 -6.46 -16.58
CA LEU A 9 -7.46 -6.09 -15.87
C LEU A 9 -8.49 -7.23 -15.89
N GLY A 10 -9.20 -7.42 -14.77
CA GLY A 10 -10.26 -8.42 -14.64
C GLY A 10 -11.30 -8.02 -13.60
N LEU A 11 -12.50 -8.56 -13.74
CA LEU A 11 -13.57 -8.42 -12.76
C LEU A 11 -13.43 -9.48 -11.67
N GLY A 12 -13.71 -9.09 -10.43
CA GLY A 12 -13.83 -9.95 -9.28
C GLY A 12 -15.04 -9.55 -8.43
N GLY A 13 -15.52 -10.49 -7.63
CA GLY A 13 -16.67 -10.25 -6.75
C GLY A 13 -17.91 -9.77 -7.50
N SER A 14 -18.46 -8.64 -7.07
CA SER A 14 -19.67 -8.01 -7.60
C SER A 14 -19.41 -6.88 -8.60
N ALA A 15 -18.17 -6.68 -9.03
CA ALA A 15 -17.81 -5.65 -10.01
C ALA A 15 -18.37 -5.92 -11.41
N ASP A 16 -18.60 -4.85 -12.16
CA ASP A 16 -19.00 -4.88 -13.57
C ASP A 16 -18.13 -3.95 -14.43
N ALA A 17 -18.51 -3.77 -15.70
CA ALA A 17 -17.76 -2.97 -16.66
C ALA A 17 -17.52 -1.51 -16.21
N SER A 18 -18.41 -0.93 -15.39
CA SER A 18 -18.22 0.43 -14.85
C SER A 18 -17.04 0.51 -13.90
N ASP A 19 -16.76 -0.56 -13.15
CA ASP A 19 -15.61 -0.66 -12.25
C ASP A 19 -14.29 -0.75 -13.04
N LEU A 20 -14.28 -1.54 -14.13
CA LEU A 20 -13.11 -1.58 -15.03
C LEU A 20 -12.84 -0.22 -15.67
N ALA A 21 -13.89 0.47 -16.12
CA ALA A 21 -13.78 1.80 -16.69
C ALA A 21 -13.21 2.79 -15.66
N ALA A 22 -13.63 2.68 -14.40
CA ALA A 22 -13.17 3.54 -13.31
C ALA A 22 -11.69 3.40 -12.98
N VAL A 23 -11.13 2.18 -13.04
CA VAL A 23 -9.72 1.95 -12.68
C VAL A 23 -8.75 2.12 -13.86
N ARG A 24 -9.23 1.98 -15.09
CA ARG A 24 -8.40 1.96 -16.29
C ARG A 24 -7.50 3.19 -16.44
N PRO A 25 -7.96 4.43 -16.18
CA PRO A 25 -7.10 5.61 -16.25
C PRO A 25 -5.93 5.58 -15.27
N ALA A 26 -6.12 5.01 -14.07
CA ALA A 26 -5.04 4.82 -13.11
C ALA A 26 -4.07 3.74 -13.60
N ALA A 27 -4.58 2.58 -14.01
CA ALA A 27 -3.74 1.48 -14.48
C ALA A 27 -2.92 1.82 -15.75
N ALA A 28 -3.46 2.67 -16.63
CA ALA A 28 -2.78 3.14 -17.83
C ALA A 28 -1.56 4.04 -17.55
N GLN A 29 -1.39 4.51 -16.32
CA GLN A 29 -0.23 5.32 -15.92
C GLN A 29 1.01 4.45 -15.60
N LEU A 30 0.84 3.13 -15.42
CA LEU A 30 1.97 2.24 -15.22
C LEU A 30 2.83 2.18 -16.50
N PRO A 31 4.17 2.18 -16.37
CA PRO A 31 5.05 2.06 -17.53
C PRO A 31 4.76 0.77 -18.32
N PRO A 32 4.82 0.78 -19.66
CA PRO A 32 4.55 -0.40 -20.49
C PRO A 32 5.36 -1.64 -20.11
N GLN A 33 6.62 -1.46 -19.68
CA GLN A 33 7.48 -2.54 -19.22
C GLN A 33 7.00 -3.17 -17.89
N VAL A 34 6.37 -2.41 -17.00
CA VAL A 34 5.76 -2.94 -15.78
C VAL A 34 4.53 -3.77 -16.15
N LEU A 35 3.66 -3.25 -17.03
CA LEU A 35 2.48 -3.96 -17.52
C LEU A 35 2.88 -5.27 -18.23
N SER A 36 3.83 -5.20 -19.15
CA SER A 36 4.34 -6.38 -19.88
C SER A 36 4.95 -7.40 -18.93
N PHE A 37 5.76 -6.97 -17.95
CA PHE A 37 6.33 -7.86 -16.94
C PHE A 37 5.26 -8.58 -16.12
N LEU A 38 4.29 -7.85 -15.57
CA LEU A 38 3.20 -8.43 -14.79
C LEU A 38 2.43 -9.47 -15.61
N ARG A 39 2.12 -9.14 -16.86
CA ARG A 39 1.44 -10.06 -17.79
C ARG A 39 2.27 -11.32 -18.03
N MET A 40 3.57 -11.17 -18.32
CA MET A 40 4.48 -12.30 -18.53
C MET A 40 4.61 -13.20 -17.29
N LYS A 41 4.49 -12.64 -16.08
CA LYS A 41 4.49 -13.42 -14.83
C LYS A 41 3.15 -14.08 -14.51
N GLY A 42 2.13 -13.86 -15.34
CA GLY A 42 0.77 -14.36 -15.14
C GLY A 42 0.03 -13.63 -14.03
N ALA A 43 0.43 -12.41 -13.68
CA ALA A 43 -0.26 -11.60 -12.69
C ALA A 43 -1.53 -10.98 -13.30
N ARG A 44 -2.48 -10.62 -12.42
CA ARG A 44 -3.71 -9.91 -12.81
C ARG A 44 -4.02 -8.77 -11.86
N ILE A 45 -4.69 -7.75 -12.38
CA ILE A 45 -5.29 -6.66 -11.58
C ILE A 45 -6.80 -6.90 -11.57
N ILE A 46 -7.32 -7.32 -10.43
CA ILE A 46 -8.72 -7.66 -10.22
C ILE A 46 -9.43 -6.49 -9.55
N VAL A 47 -10.55 -6.08 -10.12
CA VAL A 47 -11.39 -5.00 -9.59
C VAL A 47 -12.62 -5.61 -8.94
N CYS A 48 -12.91 -5.19 -7.73
CA CYS A 48 -14.09 -5.58 -6.94
C CYS A 48 -14.76 -4.35 -6.33
N ARG A 49 -15.78 -4.52 -5.48
CA ARG A 49 -16.54 -3.40 -4.89
C ARG A 49 -16.42 -3.35 -3.37
N GLY A 50 -16.29 -2.14 -2.82
CA GLY A 50 -16.30 -1.90 -1.38
C GLY A 50 -14.97 -2.26 -0.72
N SER A 51 -14.69 -3.56 -0.58
CA SER A 51 -13.42 -4.05 -0.04
C SER A 51 -12.94 -5.31 -0.74
N ILE A 52 -11.68 -5.69 -0.50
CA ILE A 52 -11.05 -6.83 -1.17
C ILE A 52 -11.76 -8.16 -0.92
N THR A 53 -12.56 -8.26 0.15
CA THR A 53 -13.31 -9.47 0.52
C THR A 53 -14.55 -9.71 -0.34
N ASP A 54 -14.98 -8.73 -1.15
CA ASP A 54 -15.97 -8.93 -2.22
C ASP A 54 -15.45 -9.95 -3.26
N HIS A 55 -14.15 -9.94 -3.53
CA HIS A 55 -13.47 -10.92 -4.38
C HIS A 55 -12.78 -12.04 -3.58
N ALA A 56 -11.94 -11.70 -2.61
CA ALA A 56 -11.22 -12.64 -1.75
C ALA A 56 -12.09 -13.08 -0.56
N LYS A 57 -13.18 -13.80 -0.87
CA LYS A 57 -14.21 -14.21 0.11
C LYS A 57 -13.67 -15.06 1.26
N ASP A 58 -12.55 -15.74 1.07
CA ASP A 58 -11.84 -16.50 2.09
C ASP A 58 -11.20 -15.63 3.19
N LEU A 59 -11.01 -14.33 2.93
CA LEU A 59 -10.54 -13.35 3.91
C LEU A 59 -11.69 -12.64 4.65
N LYS A 60 -12.95 -12.92 4.28
CA LYS A 60 -14.12 -12.29 4.91
C LYS A 60 -14.18 -12.62 6.40
N GLY A 61 -14.29 -11.60 7.25
CA GLY A 61 -14.26 -11.75 8.71
C GLY A 61 -12.91 -12.18 9.29
N VAL A 62 -11.87 -12.36 8.46
CA VAL A 62 -10.54 -12.75 8.92
C VAL A 62 -9.80 -11.51 9.41
N GLN A 63 -9.23 -11.60 10.61
CA GLN A 63 -8.38 -10.54 11.17
C GLN A 63 -6.96 -10.62 10.58
N PRO A 64 -6.43 -9.53 10.00
CA PRO A 64 -5.02 -9.47 9.62
C PRO A 64 -4.11 -9.61 10.83
N ARG A 65 -2.89 -10.11 10.62
CA ARG A 65 -1.96 -10.36 11.71
C ARG A 65 -1.67 -9.08 12.51
N GLY A 66 -1.83 -9.17 13.84
CA GLY A 66 -1.46 -8.12 14.79
C GLY A 66 -2.35 -6.87 14.70
N TRP A 67 -3.46 -6.93 13.95
CA TRP A 67 -4.48 -5.88 13.97
C TRP A 67 -5.34 -5.96 15.24
N PRO A 68 -5.99 -4.85 15.64
CA PRO A 68 -6.93 -4.86 16.75
C PRO A 68 -8.04 -5.90 16.57
N ALA A 69 -8.40 -6.62 17.63
CA ALA A 69 -9.47 -7.64 17.64
C ALA A 69 -10.79 -7.21 16.98
N GLY A 70 -11.22 -7.83 15.88
CA GLY A 70 -12.47 -7.44 15.20
C GLY A 70 -12.31 -6.32 14.15
N MET A 71 -11.09 -5.85 13.89
CA MET A 71 -10.77 -5.28 12.58
C MET A 71 -10.34 -6.39 11.64
N THR A 72 -10.91 -6.42 10.45
CA THR A 72 -10.76 -7.55 9.52
C THR A 72 -10.30 -7.08 8.15
N TRP A 73 -9.97 -8.01 7.27
CA TRP A 73 -9.74 -7.72 5.86
C TRP A 73 -10.94 -7.06 5.15
N ASP A 74 -12.12 -7.06 5.78
CA ASP A 74 -13.35 -6.45 5.23
C ASP A 74 -13.26 -4.93 5.07
N ILE A 75 -12.29 -4.27 5.71
CA ILE A 75 -12.05 -2.82 5.57
C ILE A 75 -10.88 -2.47 4.66
N VAL A 76 -10.16 -3.48 4.14
CA VAL A 76 -8.99 -3.28 3.28
C VAL A 76 -9.45 -3.02 1.84
N PRO A 77 -9.18 -1.83 1.25
CA PRO A 77 -9.62 -1.52 -0.11
C PRO A 77 -8.65 -2.06 -1.19
N GLY A 78 -7.40 -2.41 -0.84
CA GLY A 78 -6.43 -2.92 -1.80
C GLY A 78 -5.41 -3.88 -1.18
N VAL A 79 -5.00 -4.87 -1.97
CA VAL A 79 -4.07 -5.92 -1.54
C VAL A 79 -3.34 -6.53 -2.74
N TYR A 80 -2.09 -6.93 -2.56
CA TYR A 80 -1.46 -7.95 -3.39
C TYR A 80 -1.55 -9.33 -2.74
N LEU A 81 -2.11 -10.31 -3.48
CA LEU A 81 -2.28 -11.72 -3.10
C LEU A 81 -1.24 -12.59 -3.82
N PRO A 82 -0.09 -12.93 -3.21
CA PRO A 82 0.99 -13.65 -3.89
C PRO A 82 0.59 -15.02 -4.45
N ASN A 83 -0.17 -15.79 -3.69
CA ASN A 83 -0.58 -17.15 -4.07
C ASN A 83 -1.46 -17.18 -5.33
N ARG A 84 -2.18 -16.08 -5.59
CA ARG A 84 -3.03 -15.91 -6.78
C ARG A 84 -2.36 -15.06 -7.86
N LYS A 85 -1.22 -14.43 -7.55
CA LYS A 85 -0.59 -13.36 -8.33
C LYS A 85 -1.57 -12.26 -8.71
N GLN A 86 -2.44 -11.90 -7.78
CA GLN A 86 -3.51 -10.91 -8.01
C GLN A 86 -3.23 -9.65 -7.22
N VAL A 87 -3.25 -8.51 -7.89
CA VAL A 87 -3.50 -7.21 -7.26
C VAL A 87 -5.02 -7.07 -7.22
N VAL A 88 -5.60 -6.87 -6.06
CA VAL A 88 -7.06 -6.67 -5.91
C VAL A 88 -7.27 -5.25 -5.41
N VAL A 89 -8.13 -4.50 -6.07
CA VAL A 89 -8.57 -3.18 -5.62
C VAL A 89 -10.08 -3.09 -5.62
N ALA A 90 -10.63 -2.42 -4.63
CA ALA A 90 -12.04 -2.18 -4.48
C ALA A 90 -12.39 -0.75 -4.92
N THR A 91 -13.41 -0.62 -5.75
CA THR A 91 -13.99 0.68 -6.11
C THR A 91 -15.03 1.11 -5.07
N LEU A 92 -15.35 2.40 -5.08
CA LEU A 92 -16.45 3.00 -4.33
C LEU A 92 -17.52 3.55 -5.28
N PRO A 93 -18.79 3.64 -4.83
CA PRO A 93 -19.83 4.30 -5.61
C PRO A 93 -19.54 5.80 -5.73
N MET A 94 -19.91 6.37 -6.87
CA MET A 94 -20.01 7.82 -7.06
C MET A 94 -21.28 8.14 -7.88
N PRO A 95 -21.79 9.38 -7.86
CA PRO A 95 -22.88 9.77 -8.74
C PRO A 95 -22.55 9.41 -10.20
N GLY A 96 -23.42 8.60 -10.81
CA GLY A 96 -23.26 8.18 -12.22
C GLY A 96 -22.23 7.07 -12.48
N GLY A 97 -21.63 6.45 -11.46
CA GLY A 97 -20.71 5.34 -11.71
C GLY A 97 -19.89 4.86 -10.52
N ARG A 98 -18.63 4.52 -10.79
CA ARG A 98 -17.66 3.95 -9.86
C ARG A 98 -16.36 4.74 -9.93
N ARG A 99 -15.60 4.74 -8.83
CA ARG A 99 -14.26 5.33 -8.77
C ARG A 99 -13.35 4.52 -7.88
N LEU A 100 -12.05 4.71 -8.02
CA LEU A 100 -11.11 4.30 -6.98
C LEU A 100 -11.30 5.18 -5.72
N PRO A 101 -11.12 4.62 -4.52
CA PRO A 101 -10.91 5.41 -3.32
C PRO A 101 -9.72 6.36 -3.53
N VAL A 102 -9.85 7.58 -3.04
CA VAL A 102 -8.73 8.52 -3.00
C VAL A 102 -8.00 8.40 -1.66
N ARG A 103 -6.79 8.95 -1.55
CA ARG A 103 -6.05 9.03 -0.29
C ARG A 103 -6.95 9.56 0.83
N GLY A 104 -6.98 8.85 1.96
CA GLY A 104 -7.87 9.16 3.10
C GLY A 104 -9.14 8.29 3.14
N GLU A 105 -9.52 7.65 2.03
CA GLU A 105 -10.71 6.78 1.97
C GLU A 105 -10.32 5.31 2.16
N GLY A 106 -9.92 4.98 3.39
CA GLY A 106 -9.56 3.62 3.76
C GLY A 106 -8.13 3.21 3.38
N HIS A 107 -7.33 4.09 2.77
CA HIS A 107 -5.89 3.88 2.56
C HIS A 107 -5.11 5.21 2.57
N GLY A 108 -3.79 5.13 2.85
CA GLY A 108 -2.89 6.28 2.87
C GLY A 108 -2.16 6.57 1.54
N SER A 109 -2.19 5.64 0.59
CA SER A 109 -1.42 5.72 -0.65
C SER A 109 -1.86 6.86 -1.59
N PHE A 110 -0.94 7.41 -2.39
CA PHE A 110 -1.22 8.43 -3.41
C PHE A 110 -2.26 7.95 -4.43
N ASN A 111 -2.09 6.71 -4.89
CA ASN A 111 -3.04 6.01 -5.74
C ASN A 111 -3.05 4.53 -5.36
N LEU A 112 -4.20 4.03 -4.88
CA LEU A 112 -4.34 2.67 -4.39
C LEU A 112 -3.89 1.61 -5.41
N LEU A 113 -4.36 1.73 -6.66
CA LEU A 113 -4.05 0.75 -7.70
C LEU A 113 -2.57 0.72 -8.03
N LEU A 114 -1.95 1.89 -8.22
CA LEU A 114 -0.53 1.96 -8.53
C LEU A 114 0.31 1.40 -7.39
N HIS A 115 -0.01 1.76 -6.16
CA HIS A 115 0.68 1.31 -4.95
C HIS A 115 0.65 -0.22 -4.81
N GLU A 116 -0.54 -0.82 -4.81
CA GLU A 116 -0.69 -2.28 -4.67
C GLU A 116 -0.11 -3.03 -5.88
N THR A 117 -0.18 -2.44 -7.07
CA THR A 117 0.45 -3.02 -8.26
C THR A 117 1.97 -3.06 -8.14
N MET A 118 2.58 -2.03 -7.55
CA MET A 118 4.03 -1.97 -7.39
C MET A 118 4.55 -2.88 -6.27
N HIS A 119 3.74 -3.18 -5.25
CA HIS A 119 4.02 -4.33 -4.37
C HIS A 119 4.06 -5.64 -5.14
N GLY A 120 3.05 -5.90 -5.98
CA GLY A 120 3.00 -7.11 -6.80
C GLY A 120 4.17 -7.21 -7.78
N HIS A 121 4.53 -6.11 -8.42
CA HIS A 121 5.66 -6.03 -9.35
C HIS A 121 6.99 -6.41 -8.68
N ASP A 122 7.31 -5.79 -7.55
CA ASP A 122 8.57 -6.06 -6.86
C ASP A 122 8.59 -7.44 -6.18
N PHE A 123 7.46 -7.89 -5.63
CA PHE A 123 7.34 -9.26 -5.11
C PHE A 123 7.63 -10.31 -6.19
N LEU A 124 7.06 -10.16 -7.39
CA LEU A 124 7.29 -11.06 -8.52
C LEU A 124 8.71 -10.99 -9.08
N LYS A 125 9.45 -9.94 -8.73
CA LYS A 125 10.90 -9.81 -8.95
C LYS A 125 11.71 -10.33 -7.77
N ASN A 126 11.12 -10.98 -6.77
CA ASN A 126 11.79 -11.43 -5.55
C ASN A 126 12.50 -10.30 -4.79
N HIS A 127 11.87 -9.12 -4.74
CA HIS A 127 12.36 -7.94 -4.03
C HIS A 127 13.72 -7.41 -4.51
N ARG A 128 14.05 -7.67 -5.78
CA ARG A 128 15.33 -7.27 -6.37
C ARG A 128 15.42 -5.78 -6.69
N LEU A 129 14.29 -5.11 -6.97
CA LEU A 129 14.29 -3.68 -7.31
C LEU A 129 14.29 -2.81 -6.06
N LEU A 130 13.47 -3.13 -5.05
CA LEU A 130 13.58 -2.43 -3.76
C LEU A 130 14.93 -2.68 -3.05
N GLY A 131 15.64 -3.73 -3.45
CA GLY A 131 16.98 -4.04 -2.97
C GLY A 131 18.10 -3.40 -3.81
N ALA A 132 17.78 -2.87 -5.00
CA ALA A 132 18.77 -2.33 -5.93
C ALA A 132 19.52 -1.16 -5.28
N SER A 133 20.84 -1.11 -5.46
CA SER A 133 21.72 -0.11 -4.84
C SER A 133 21.26 1.32 -5.14
N LYS A 134 20.84 1.60 -6.38
CA LYS A 134 20.29 2.91 -6.79
C LYS A 134 19.02 3.27 -6.03
N PHE A 135 18.09 2.33 -5.85
CA PHE A 135 16.86 2.59 -5.09
C PHE A 135 17.16 2.81 -3.61
N VAL A 136 18.01 1.96 -3.01
CA VAL A 136 18.40 2.08 -1.60
C VAL A 136 19.15 3.38 -1.35
N ALA A 137 20.03 3.81 -2.25
CA ALA A 137 20.73 5.08 -2.16
C ALA A 137 19.76 6.26 -2.25
N ALA A 138 18.83 6.24 -3.21
CA ALA A 138 17.79 7.26 -3.34
C ALA A 138 16.93 7.36 -2.08
N ARG A 139 16.43 6.22 -1.57
CA ARG A 139 15.68 6.17 -0.32
C ARG A 139 16.49 6.69 0.87
N THR A 140 17.75 6.29 0.99
CA THR A 140 18.63 6.73 2.10
C THR A 140 18.78 8.24 2.09
N ALA A 141 18.99 8.84 0.91
CA ALA A 141 19.16 10.27 0.78
C ALA A 141 17.88 11.08 1.05
N ASP A 142 16.71 10.50 0.79
CA ASP A 142 15.41 11.13 1.10
C ASP A 142 14.80 10.65 2.43
N PHE A 143 15.47 9.80 3.21
CA PHE A 143 14.87 9.10 4.35
C PHE A 143 14.24 10.05 5.37
N ALA A 144 14.92 11.15 5.71
CA ALA A 144 14.43 12.16 6.65
C ALA A 144 13.19 12.94 6.16
N LYS A 145 12.87 12.87 4.85
CA LYS A 145 11.70 13.51 4.23
C LYS A 145 10.53 12.55 4.02
N LEU A 146 10.74 11.26 4.26
CA LEU A 146 9.70 10.25 4.17
C LEU A 146 8.65 10.46 5.29
N GLY A 147 7.42 10.03 5.04
CA GLY A 147 6.43 9.91 6.10
C GLY A 147 6.83 8.82 7.09
N SER A 148 6.25 8.86 8.29
CA SER A 148 6.52 7.87 9.34
C SER A 148 6.21 6.44 8.90
N TYR A 149 5.20 6.28 8.05
CA TYR A 149 4.79 4.99 7.52
C TYR A 149 5.86 4.38 6.62
N GLU A 150 6.49 5.18 5.76
CA GLU A 150 7.59 4.78 4.89
C GLU A 150 8.93 4.63 5.65
N GLN A 151 9.06 5.25 6.82
CA GLN A 151 10.24 5.14 7.70
C GLN A 151 10.25 3.89 8.59
N GLN A 152 9.18 3.08 8.59
CA GLN A 152 9.11 1.86 9.41
C GLN A 152 10.37 0.98 9.27
N ALA A 153 10.80 0.42 10.40
CA ALA A 153 12.01 -0.39 10.46
C ALA A 153 11.88 -1.69 9.64
N GLY A 154 13.03 -2.21 9.20
CA GLY A 154 13.11 -3.47 8.45
C GLY A 154 12.54 -3.37 7.03
N ASP A 155 12.03 -4.49 6.52
CA ASP A 155 11.51 -4.57 5.14
C ASP A 155 10.18 -3.82 4.96
N ALA A 156 9.44 -3.52 6.03
CA ALA A 156 8.15 -2.85 5.94
C ALA A 156 8.28 -1.47 5.31
N GLY A 157 8.99 -0.53 5.96
CA GLY A 157 9.15 0.82 5.42
C GLY A 157 9.86 0.85 4.06
N LEU A 158 10.77 -0.10 3.80
CA LEU A 158 11.42 -0.22 2.49
C LEU A 158 10.43 -0.60 1.38
N GLN A 159 9.56 -1.59 1.63
CA GLN A 159 8.50 -2.00 0.70
C GLN A 159 7.48 -0.89 0.49
N GLU A 160 7.05 -0.22 1.55
CA GLU A 160 6.11 0.91 1.47
C GLU A 160 6.71 2.07 0.69
N THR A 161 7.97 2.42 0.97
CA THR A 161 8.66 3.48 0.21
C THR A 161 8.71 3.14 -1.27
N TYR A 162 9.00 1.88 -1.63
CA TYR A 162 9.04 1.44 -3.02
C TYR A 162 7.68 1.60 -3.70
N ALA A 163 6.63 1.04 -3.11
CA ALA A 163 5.27 1.09 -3.67
C ALA A 163 4.74 2.53 -3.76
N GLU A 164 4.91 3.31 -2.69
CA GLU A 164 4.38 4.67 -2.64
C GLU A 164 5.15 5.64 -3.52
N SER A 165 6.49 5.58 -3.54
CA SER A 165 7.27 6.47 -4.42
C SER A 165 7.03 6.13 -5.91
N ALA A 166 6.81 4.87 -6.24
CA ALA A 166 6.40 4.47 -7.59
C ALA A 166 4.99 4.98 -7.93
N ALA A 167 4.04 4.82 -7.01
CA ALA A 167 2.67 5.29 -7.20
C ALA A 167 2.61 6.80 -7.42
N ARG A 168 3.42 7.57 -6.68
CA ARG A 168 3.57 9.01 -6.87
C ARG A 168 4.22 9.35 -8.21
N ALA A 169 5.30 8.65 -8.59
CA ALA A 169 6.02 8.93 -9.83
C ALA A 169 5.18 8.65 -11.08
N PHE A 170 4.61 7.44 -11.16
CA PHE A 170 3.78 7.03 -12.28
C PHE A 170 2.42 7.73 -12.27
N GLY A 171 1.90 7.99 -11.08
CA GLY A 171 0.70 8.79 -10.84
C GLY A 171 0.84 10.29 -11.14
N ARG A 172 2.03 10.73 -11.60
CA ARG A 172 2.33 12.12 -11.97
C ARG A 172 2.13 13.13 -10.82
N ASP A 173 2.48 12.72 -9.61
CA ASP A 173 2.53 13.64 -8.48
C ASP A 173 3.56 14.75 -8.73
N THR A 174 3.07 15.96 -8.97
CA THR A 174 3.90 17.15 -9.24
C THR A 174 4.72 17.57 -8.03
N THR A 175 4.38 17.11 -6.83
CA THR A 175 5.10 17.42 -5.59
C THR A 175 6.25 16.46 -5.32
N LEU A 176 6.29 15.28 -5.97
CA LEU A 176 7.31 14.26 -5.71
C LEU A 176 8.76 14.78 -5.89
N PRO A 177 9.11 15.56 -6.95
CA PRO A 177 10.47 16.07 -7.11
C PRO A 177 10.92 17.01 -5.98
N ALA A 178 9.98 17.72 -5.34
CA ALA A 178 10.28 18.59 -4.20
C ALA A 178 10.31 17.79 -2.89
N ALA A 179 9.35 16.88 -2.70
CA ALA A 179 9.20 16.09 -1.49
C ALA A 179 10.33 15.04 -1.36
N TRP A 180 10.52 14.20 -2.38
CA TRP A 180 11.50 13.11 -2.42
C TRP A 180 12.35 13.17 -3.70
N PRO A 181 13.25 14.16 -3.83
CA PRO A 181 13.98 14.45 -5.06
C PRO A 181 14.83 13.28 -5.59
N GLN A 182 15.43 12.47 -4.73
CA GLN A 182 16.27 11.35 -5.15
C GLN A 182 15.43 10.16 -5.58
N LEU A 183 14.30 9.90 -4.89
CA LEU A 183 13.32 8.91 -5.35
C LEU A 183 12.67 9.33 -6.67
N ALA A 184 12.36 10.62 -6.86
CA ALA A 184 11.87 11.14 -8.13
C ALA A 184 12.85 10.85 -9.28
N LYS A 185 14.15 11.12 -9.07
CA LYS A 185 15.21 10.82 -10.03
C LYS A 185 15.33 9.33 -10.32
N PHE A 186 15.23 8.48 -9.30
CA PHE A 186 15.24 7.03 -9.49
C PHE A 186 14.12 6.57 -10.41
N TRP A 187 12.89 7.04 -10.20
CA TRP A 187 11.74 6.63 -11.01
C TRP A 187 11.77 7.20 -12.43
N ALA A 188 12.37 8.37 -12.63
CA ALA A 188 12.62 8.92 -13.95
C ALA A 188 13.47 7.98 -14.83
N LEU A 189 14.38 7.19 -14.23
CA LEU A 189 15.16 6.17 -14.97
C LEU A 189 14.29 5.05 -15.55
N LEU A 190 13.15 4.78 -14.92
CA LEU A 190 12.23 3.70 -15.27
C LEU A 190 11.01 4.20 -16.04
N ASP A 191 10.92 5.48 -16.37
CA ASP A 191 9.82 6.01 -17.16
C ASP A 191 10.33 6.50 -18.52
N PRO A 192 10.23 5.66 -19.58
CA PRO A 192 10.67 6.04 -20.91
C PRO A 192 9.87 7.21 -21.48
N GLY A 193 8.69 7.54 -20.92
CA GLY A 193 7.92 8.72 -21.31
C GLY A 193 8.47 10.05 -20.78
N GLN A 194 9.41 10.03 -19.83
CA GLN A 194 10.09 11.23 -19.29
C GLN A 194 11.57 11.33 -19.67
N LEU A 195 12.12 10.30 -20.33
CA LEU A 195 13.53 10.24 -20.70
C LEU A 195 13.72 10.61 -22.18
N GLN A 196 14.44 11.71 -22.44
CA GLN A 196 15.11 11.97 -23.73
C GLN A 196 16.47 11.24 -23.83
N LEU A 197 16.90 10.56 -22.77
CA LEU A 197 18.17 9.85 -22.67
C LEU A 197 17.92 8.35 -22.51
N ALA A 198 18.79 7.50 -23.06
CA ALA A 198 18.64 6.05 -22.91
C ALA A 198 18.51 5.68 -21.41
N PRO A 199 17.53 4.84 -21.01
CA PRO A 199 17.38 4.46 -19.62
C PRO A 199 18.66 3.77 -19.14
N GLU A 200 19.26 4.31 -18.08
CA GLU A 200 20.38 3.63 -17.42
C GLU A 200 19.90 2.28 -16.90
N THR A 201 20.72 1.24 -17.10
CA THR A 201 20.44 -0.08 -16.52
C THR A 201 20.43 0.02 -14.99
N ILE A 202 19.33 -0.41 -14.37
CA ILE A 202 19.25 -0.60 -12.93
C ILE A 202 19.72 -2.02 -12.63
N GLU A 203 20.82 -2.12 -11.89
CA GLU A 203 21.31 -3.41 -11.41
C GLU A 203 20.39 -3.94 -10.31
N GLU A 204 19.66 -5.00 -10.63
CA GLU A 204 18.81 -5.71 -9.69
C GLU A 204 19.64 -6.42 -8.61
N ALA A 205 19.29 -6.25 -7.34
CA ALA A 205 19.95 -6.94 -6.22
C ALA A 205 19.76 -8.46 -6.30
N PRO A 206 20.57 -9.27 -5.57
CA PRO A 206 20.24 -10.69 -5.37
C PRO A 206 18.87 -10.85 -4.68
N PRO A 207 18.19 -12.00 -4.84
CA PRO A 207 16.89 -12.24 -4.21
C PRO A 207 17.00 -12.10 -2.68
N ARG A 208 16.11 -11.31 -2.08
CA ARG A 208 16.07 -11.18 -0.61
C ARG A 208 15.32 -12.37 0.00
N ARG A 209 15.95 -13.05 0.98
CA ARG A 209 15.29 -14.10 1.76
C ARG A 209 14.21 -13.47 2.65
N ARG A 210 13.01 -14.03 2.62
CA ARG A 210 11.88 -13.63 3.47
C ARG A 210 12.26 -13.83 4.94
N ILE A 211 12.37 -12.74 5.72
CA ILE A 211 12.69 -12.83 7.15
C ILE A 211 11.50 -13.47 7.89
N LYS A 212 11.78 -14.55 8.65
CA LYS A 212 10.75 -15.39 9.30
C LYS A 212 10.24 -14.82 10.64
N SER A 213 10.92 -13.88 11.29
CA SER A 213 10.52 -13.38 12.61
C SER A 213 9.54 -12.19 12.49
N ARG A 214 8.28 -12.48 12.16
CA ARG A 214 7.24 -11.45 11.97
C ARG A 214 6.54 -11.00 13.27
N ARG A 215 6.64 -11.74 14.37
CA ARG A 215 5.82 -11.50 15.59
C ARG A 215 6.06 -10.16 16.29
N ALA A 216 7.24 -9.54 16.15
CA ALA A 216 7.57 -8.29 16.83
C ALA A 216 7.57 -7.07 15.88
N THR A 217 7.24 -7.24 14.61
CA THR A 217 7.25 -6.15 13.63
C THR A 217 6.02 -5.27 13.85
N PRO A 218 6.18 -3.93 13.92
CA PRO A 218 5.05 -3.00 13.89
C PRO A 218 4.05 -3.33 12.78
N VAL A 219 2.77 -3.14 13.07
CA VAL A 219 1.68 -3.37 12.12
C VAL A 219 1.25 -2.09 11.42
N GLY A 220 1.91 -0.97 11.70
CA GLY A 220 1.59 0.31 11.10
C GLY A 220 2.03 1.51 11.93
N THR A 221 1.48 2.66 11.60
CA THR A 221 1.65 3.91 12.34
C THR A 221 0.31 4.46 12.81
N ALA A 222 0.35 5.34 13.79
CA ALA A 222 -0.82 6.06 14.28
C ALA A 222 -0.53 7.54 14.40
N GLN A 223 -1.56 8.37 14.23
CA GLN A 223 -1.53 9.78 14.52
C GLN A 223 -2.73 10.16 15.38
N VAL A 224 -2.49 10.94 16.43
CA VAL A 224 -3.56 11.51 17.25
C VAL A 224 -3.83 12.92 16.75
N HIS A 225 -5.07 13.20 16.35
CA HIS A 225 -5.51 14.51 15.89
C HIS A 225 -5.93 15.41 17.05
N HIS A 226 -6.09 16.71 16.77
CA HIS A 226 -6.49 17.70 17.77
C HIS A 226 -7.87 17.44 18.40
N ASP A 227 -8.77 16.79 17.68
CA ASP A 227 -10.09 16.38 18.19
C ASP A 227 -10.02 15.10 19.05
N GLY A 228 -8.82 14.58 19.30
CA GLY A 228 -8.57 13.35 20.03
C GLY A 228 -8.79 12.08 19.23
N SER A 229 -9.18 12.16 17.94
CA SER A 229 -9.28 10.97 17.10
C SER A 229 -7.92 10.35 16.82
N ILE A 230 -7.89 9.02 16.72
CA ILE A 230 -6.68 8.25 16.40
C ILE A 230 -6.84 7.75 14.96
N GLU A 231 -6.02 8.24 14.04
CA GLU A 231 -5.86 7.65 12.73
C GLU A 231 -4.80 6.55 12.80
N LEU A 232 -5.16 5.35 12.33
CA LEU A 232 -4.30 4.19 12.23
C LEU A 232 -4.04 3.93 10.74
N ASN A 233 -2.78 3.95 10.33
CA ASN A 233 -2.35 3.46 9.03
C ASN A 233 -1.74 2.07 9.22
N LEU A 234 -2.53 1.05 8.93
CA LEU A 234 -2.25 -0.35 9.24
C LEU A 234 -1.88 -1.15 8.00
N ARG A 235 -0.81 -1.91 8.12
CA ARG A 235 -0.41 -2.97 7.19
C ARG A 235 -1.15 -4.25 7.54
N ALA A 236 -2.00 -4.72 6.64
CA ALA A 236 -2.62 -6.03 6.71
C ALA A 236 -1.67 -7.08 6.14
N ASP A 237 -1.35 -8.12 6.91
CA ASP A 237 -0.63 -9.28 6.38
C ASP A 237 -1.23 -10.61 6.83
N ALA A 238 -1.16 -11.60 5.92
CA ALA A 238 -1.55 -12.97 6.19
C ALA A 238 -0.33 -13.92 6.13
N GLY A 239 -0.45 -15.09 6.76
CA GLY A 239 0.61 -16.11 6.82
C GLY A 239 1.07 -16.60 5.44
N ASP A 240 0.19 -16.48 4.45
CA ASP A 240 0.41 -16.89 3.07
C ASP A 240 1.17 -15.82 2.25
N GLY A 241 1.29 -14.60 2.78
CA GLY A 241 1.98 -13.48 2.17
C GLY A 241 1.13 -12.40 1.54
N ALA A 242 -0.19 -12.49 1.62
CA ALA A 242 -1.03 -11.33 1.31
C ALA A 242 -0.52 -10.10 2.07
N ILE A 243 -0.41 -8.97 1.35
CA ILE A 243 -0.01 -7.67 1.89
C ILE A 243 -1.02 -6.66 1.35
N GLY A 244 -1.69 -5.96 2.25
CA GLY A 244 -2.59 -4.85 1.91
C GLY A 244 -2.56 -3.80 3.01
N HIS A 245 -3.36 -2.75 2.84
CA HIS A 245 -3.32 -1.57 3.70
C HIS A 245 -4.70 -1.09 4.07
N ALA A 246 -4.86 -0.60 5.30
CA ALA A 246 -6.04 0.17 5.67
C ALA A 246 -5.69 1.42 6.47
N LEU A 247 -6.42 2.47 6.19
CA LEU A 247 -6.47 3.69 7.01
C LEU A 247 -7.78 3.70 7.78
N VAL A 248 -7.71 3.84 9.11
CA VAL A 248 -8.88 3.78 9.99
C VAL A 248 -8.81 4.91 11.01
N THR A 249 -9.87 5.72 11.10
CA THR A 249 -9.99 6.75 12.14
C THR A 249 -10.90 6.27 13.26
N ILE A 250 -10.40 6.32 14.50
CA ILE A 250 -11.11 5.94 15.71
C ILE A 250 -11.42 7.20 16.50
N LYS A 251 -12.71 7.51 16.66
CA LYS A 251 -13.15 8.69 17.41
C LYS A 251 -13.07 8.47 18.92
N PRO A 252 -12.84 9.53 19.73
CA PRO A 252 -12.99 9.46 21.18
C PRO A 252 -14.35 8.87 21.56
N GLY A 253 -14.39 8.06 22.61
CA GLY A 253 -15.61 7.40 23.07
C GLY A 253 -16.05 6.17 22.27
N SER A 254 -15.38 5.84 21.16
CA SER A 254 -15.58 4.54 20.51
C SER A 254 -15.26 3.42 21.49
N ALA A 255 -16.03 2.32 21.46
CA ALA A 255 -15.89 1.20 22.41
C ALA A 255 -14.46 0.64 22.54
N ARG A 256 -13.64 0.84 21.50
CA ARG A 256 -12.27 0.31 21.37
C ARG A 256 -11.17 1.36 21.53
N TYR A 257 -11.54 2.61 21.81
CA TYR A 257 -10.58 3.72 21.88
C TYR A 257 -9.49 3.45 22.93
N GLY A 258 -9.88 2.97 24.12
CA GLY A 258 -8.92 2.70 25.20
C GLY A 258 -7.97 1.53 24.94
N GLU A 259 -8.46 0.46 24.30
CA GLU A 259 -7.64 -0.67 23.83
C GLU A 259 -6.58 -0.16 22.85
N ILE A 260 -7.01 0.54 21.78
CA ILE A 260 -6.13 1.08 20.75
C ILE A 260 -5.10 2.04 21.35
N ALA A 261 -5.53 2.94 22.24
CA ALA A 261 -4.65 3.87 22.93
C ALA A 261 -3.50 3.17 23.70
N SER A 262 -3.77 2.06 24.39
CA SER A 262 -2.76 1.31 25.15
C SER A 262 -1.64 0.73 24.27
N HIS A 263 -1.96 0.31 23.04
CA HIS A 263 -0.96 -0.20 22.09
C HIS A 263 -0.06 0.89 21.49
N LEU A 264 -0.48 2.17 21.58
CA LEU A 264 0.34 3.31 21.15
C LEU A 264 1.30 3.77 22.24
N THR A 265 0.85 3.81 23.50
CA THR A 265 1.62 4.37 24.62
C THR A 265 2.42 3.33 25.40
N GLY A 266 2.07 2.04 25.27
CA GLY A 266 2.59 0.97 26.12
C GLY A 266 2.00 0.97 27.53
N ALA A 267 0.94 1.75 27.80
CA ALA A 267 0.22 1.72 29.06
C ALA A 267 -0.53 0.38 29.23
N PRO A 268 -0.78 -0.09 30.47
CA PRO A 268 -1.60 -1.28 30.70
C PRO A 268 -3.02 -1.13 30.12
N GLN A 269 -3.60 -2.23 29.62
CA GLN A 269 -4.96 -2.22 29.08
C GLN A 269 -5.96 -1.64 30.08
N GLY A 270 -6.83 -0.74 29.60
CA GLY A 270 -7.85 -0.06 30.43
C GLY A 270 -7.37 1.24 31.11
N LEU A 271 -6.07 1.53 31.10
CA LEU A 271 -5.54 2.83 31.51
C LEU A 271 -5.26 3.66 30.25
N VAL A 272 -6.23 4.52 29.89
CA VAL A 272 -5.99 5.56 28.90
C VAL A 272 -5.25 6.68 29.62
N PRO A 273 -4.03 7.09 29.20
CA PRO A 273 -3.44 8.32 29.70
C PRO A 273 -4.47 9.44 29.54
N GLN A 274 -4.70 10.23 30.59
CA GLN A 274 -5.67 11.32 30.59
C GLN A 274 -5.41 12.21 29.35
N ALA A 275 -6.24 12.02 28.33
CA ALA A 275 -6.04 12.43 26.93
C ALA A 275 -4.70 11.96 26.31
N LEU A 276 -4.76 11.09 25.30
CA LEU A 276 -3.70 11.01 24.29
C LEU A 276 -3.56 12.41 23.68
N ALA A 277 -2.44 13.09 23.96
CA ALA A 277 -2.19 14.40 23.40
C ALA A 277 -1.92 14.26 21.88
N PRO A 278 -2.31 15.26 21.06
CA PRO A 278 -1.87 15.34 19.68
C PRO A 278 -0.34 15.25 19.65
N SER A 279 0.17 14.24 18.96
CA SER A 279 1.59 13.92 18.97
C SER A 279 2.09 13.70 17.56
N GLY A 280 3.41 13.72 17.41
CA GLY A 280 4.04 13.16 16.22
C GLY A 280 3.63 11.71 15.98
N PRO A 281 3.85 11.18 14.77
CA PRO A 281 3.42 9.85 14.40
C PRO A 281 4.02 8.78 15.33
N MET A 282 3.17 7.86 15.77
CA MET A 282 3.46 6.78 16.70
C MET A 282 3.57 5.45 15.95
N VAL A 283 4.30 4.50 16.52
CA VAL A 283 4.41 3.13 15.99
C VAL A 283 3.29 2.28 16.60
N VAL A 284 2.54 1.56 15.76
CA VAL A 284 1.51 0.63 16.24
C VAL A 284 2.15 -0.73 16.48
N LYS A 285 2.26 -1.10 17.76
CA LYS A 285 2.66 -2.46 18.14
C LYS A 285 1.54 -3.46 17.79
N PRO A 286 1.86 -4.72 17.47
CA PRO A 286 0.86 -5.76 17.31
C PRO A 286 -0.10 -5.82 18.51
N PHE A 287 -1.38 -6.06 18.23
CA PHE A 287 -2.42 -6.31 19.21
C PHE A 287 -2.38 -7.73 19.76
#